data_AF-A0A438DTL7-F1
#
_entry.id   AF-A0A438DTL7-F1
#
_cell.length_a   1.000
_cell.length_b   1.000
_cell.length_c   1.000
_cell.angle_alpha   90.00
_cell.angle_beta   90.00
_cell.angle_gamma   90.00
#
_symmetry.space_group_name_H-M   'P 1'
#
loop_
_entity.id
_entity.type
_entity.pdbx_description
1 polymer ?
#
loop_
_entity_poly.entity_id
_entity_poly.type
_entity_poly.pdbx_seq_one_letter_code
_entity_poly.pdbx_strand_id
1 'polypeptide(L)'
;MLDRKWKNPVSSIILLSDGQDTYTVCSPGGAHSRTDYSLLLPFSIHRNGGTGFQIPVHAFGFGTDHDATSMHAISETSGGTFSFIEAEGVIQDAFAQCIGGLLSVVVQELRVGVECVHPSLQLSSIKAGSYHTSVTPDARTGFIDVGDLYAEEERDFLVNINIPINGCGDEMSLFKVRCVYRDPITKELVKCGEADEVKIQRPEIARQVVVCMEVDRQRNRLRAAEAMVEARAAAERGDLTSAVAVLESCRRALSETVSARAGDRLCVALGAELKEMQERMANRRIYEASGRAYVLSGLSSHSWQRATARGDSTDSATLLQAYQTPSMVDMLTRSQTMFVSSGAPSPHPPIRPARSFPARPLPR
;
A
#
# COMPACT_ATOMS: atom_id res chain seq x y z
N MET A 1 -3.29 -18.34 22.67
CA MET A 1 -3.03 -18.78 21.27
C MET A 1 -1.92 -19.83 21.13
N LEU A 2 -1.29 -20.30 22.22
CA LEU A 2 -0.21 -21.31 22.17
C LEU A 2 -0.68 -22.72 21.72
N ASP A 3 -1.99 -22.98 21.63
CA ASP A 3 -2.57 -24.32 21.36
C ASP A 3 -3.12 -24.52 19.93
N ARG A 4 -2.71 -23.71 18.94
CA ARG A 4 -3.13 -23.96 17.55
C ARG A 4 -2.42 -25.19 16.98
N LYS A 5 -3.15 -26.30 16.82
CA LYS A 5 -2.66 -27.54 16.20
C LYS A 5 -2.24 -27.37 14.72
N TRP A 6 -2.82 -26.40 14.02
CA TRP A 6 -2.58 -26.13 12.61
C TRP A 6 -2.34 -24.63 12.40
N LYS A 7 -1.30 -24.29 11.64
CA LYS A 7 -0.98 -22.93 11.22
C LYS A 7 -1.37 -22.79 9.75
N ASN A 8 -2.27 -21.85 9.47
CA ASN A 8 -2.65 -21.56 8.09
C ASN A 8 -1.44 -20.94 7.37
N PRO A 9 -1.22 -21.27 6.09
CA PRO A 9 -0.12 -20.70 5.32
C PRO A 9 -0.24 -19.18 5.23
N VAL A 10 -1.45 -18.67 5.03
CA VAL A 10 -1.80 -17.24 4.99
C VAL A 10 -2.87 -17.00 6.05
N SER A 11 -2.76 -15.91 6.81
CA SER A 11 -3.76 -15.52 7.81
C SER A 11 -3.97 -14.01 7.77
N SER A 12 -5.24 -13.58 7.80
CA SER A 12 -5.61 -12.16 7.88
C SER A 12 -6.91 -12.03 8.69
N ILE A 13 -7.12 -10.86 9.27
CA ILE A 13 -8.36 -10.50 9.96
C ILE A 13 -9.06 -9.44 9.12
N ILE A 14 -10.36 -9.60 8.93
CA ILE A 14 -11.21 -8.55 8.38
C ILE A 14 -12.03 -7.97 9.53
N LEU A 15 -11.96 -6.65 9.70
CA LEU A 15 -12.68 -5.90 10.73
C LEU A 15 -13.65 -4.94 10.05
N LEU A 16 -14.94 -5.07 10.31
CA LEU A 16 -15.98 -4.14 9.85
C LEU A 16 -16.57 -3.43 11.07
N SER A 17 -16.73 -2.12 10.99
CA SER A 17 -17.43 -1.34 12.02
C SER A 17 -18.12 -0.14 11.39
N ASP A 18 -19.32 0.15 11.85
CA ASP A 18 -20.11 1.34 11.58
C ASP A 18 -20.17 2.29 12.78
N GLY A 19 -19.54 1.93 13.90
CA GLY A 19 -19.62 2.67 15.17
C GLY A 19 -18.28 3.04 15.79
N GLN A 20 -18.37 3.72 16.93
CA GLN A 20 -17.25 4.17 17.77
C GLN A 20 -16.91 3.15 18.86
N ASP A 21 -15.67 3.16 19.34
CA ASP A 21 -15.30 2.38 20.54
C ASP A 21 -15.90 3.02 21.80
N THR A 22 -16.98 2.44 22.33
CA THR A 22 -17.64 2.94 23.54
C THR A 22 -16.90 2.56 24.84
N TYR A 23 -15.96 1.62 24.80
CA TYR A 23 -15.30 1.12 26.02
C TYR A 23 -14.16 2.04 26.47
N THR A 24 -13.29 2.45 25.55
CA THR A 24 -12.16 3.34 25.89
C THR A 24 -12.55 4.81 25.99
N VAL A 25 -13.59 5.25 25.27
CA VAL A 25 -14.11 6.63 25.31
C VAL A 25 -14.82 6.97 26.64
N CYS A 26 -15.31 5.98 27.38
CA CYS A 26 -16.08 6.18 28.63
C CYS A 26 -15.27 6.06 29.94
N SER A 27 -13.93 6.11 29.90
CA SER A 27 -13.13 6.08 31.14
C SER A 27 -13.34 7.35 31.99
N PRO A 28 -13.60 7.28 33.32
CA PRO A 28 -14.10 8.40 34.12
C PRO A 28 -13.10 9.52 34.44
N GLY A 29 -11.94 9.55 33.79
CA GLY A 29 -10.84 10.44 34.14
C GLY A 29 -10.00 10.83 32.94
N GLY A 30 -10.45 11.83 32.18
CA GLY A 30 -9.62 12.46 31.15
C GLY A 30 -10.45 13.17 30.10
N ALA A 31 -10.18 14.45 29.91
CA ALA A 31 -10.64 15.25 28.78
C ALA A 31 -10.43 14.53 27.44
N HIS A 32 -11.07 15.01 26.36
CA HIS A 32 -10.99 14.57 24.95
C HIS A 32 -9.57 14.53 24.32
N SER A 33 -8.58 14.02 25.03
CA SER A 33 -7.23 13.76 24.56
C SER A 33 -7.29 12.50 23.70
N ARG A 34 -7.58 12.69 22.42
CA ARG A 34 -7.17 11.89 21.27
C ARG A 34 -6.30 10.70 21.68
N THR A 35 -6.95 9.61 22.10
CA THR A 35 -6.27 8.42 22.60
C THR A 35 -5.40 7.90 21.49
N ASP A 36 -4.11 7.71 21.76
CA ASP A 36 -3.24 7.06 20.79
C ASP A 36 -3.60 5.57 20.77
N TYR A 37 -4.56 5.23 19.90
CA TYR A 37 -5.08 3.86 19.78
C TYR A 37 -3.98 2.84 19.50
N SER A 38 -2.82 3.26 18.98
CA SER A 38 -1.66 2.37 18.81
C SER A 38 -1.18 1.76 20.13
N LEU A 39 -1.36 2.46 21.26
CA LEU A 39 -1.01 2.00 22.60
C LEU A 39 -2.00 0.97 23.16
N LEU A 40 -3.22 0.93 22.61
CA LEU A 40 -4.26 -0.03 23.01
C LEU A 40 -4.13 -1.36 22.26
N LEU A 41 -3.34 -1.39 21.18
CA LEU A 41 -3.16 -2.60 20.38
C LEU A 41 -2.20 -3.56 21.09
N PRO A 42 -2.58 -4.83 21.28
CA PRO A 42 -1.70 -5.81 21.89
C PRO A 42 -0.44 -6.00 21.04
N PHE A 43 0.71 -6.17 21.71
CA PHE A 43 2.02 -6.37 21.07
C PHE A 43 2.05 -7.47 19.98
N SER A 44 1.13 -8.44 20.03
CA SER A 44 0.97 -9.48 19.00
C SER A 44 0.47 -8.97 17.65
N ILE A 45 -0.13 -7.77 17.60
CA ILE A 45 -0.58 -7.14 16.35
C ILE A 45 0.52 -6.23 15.78
N HIS A 46 1.45 -5.77 16.62
CA HIS A 46 2.53 -4.89 16.17
C HIS A 46 3.47 -5.63 15.22
N ARG A 47 3.60 -5.09 14.01
CA ARG A 47 4.56 -5.55 13.00
C ARG A 47 6.00 -5.71 13.50
N ASN A 48 6.38 -4.93 14.51
CA ASN A 48 7.73 -4.88 15.06
C ASN A 48 7.89 -5.60 16.42
N GLY A 49 6.89 -6.37 16.86
CA GLY A 49 6.85 -6.99 18.20
C GLY A 49 7.79 -8.18 18.42
N GLY A 50 8.60 -8.58 17.42
CA GLY A 50 9.62 -9.63 17.57
C GLY A 50 9.10 -11.06 17.81
N THR A 51 7.78 -11.28 17.85
CA THR A 51 7.15 -12.57 18.21
C THR A 51 6.92 -13.51 17.02
N GLY A 52 7.24 -13.09 15.79
CA GLY A 52 7.21 -13.93 14.59
C GLY A 52 5.81 -14.37 14.13
N PHE A 53 4.74 -13.82 14.72
CA PHE A 53 3.35 -14.08 14.33
C PHE A 53 2.61 -12.75 14.18
N GLN A 54 2.47 -12.28 12.94
CA GLN A 54 1.77 -11.04 12.62
C GLN A 54 0.60 -11.37 11.68
N ILE A 55 -0.63 -11.02 12.09
CA ILE A 55 -1.83 -11.21 11.28
C ILE A 55 -2.32 -9.81 10.87
N PRO A 56 -2.24 -9.42 9.59
CA PRO A 56 -2.73 -8.13 9.14
C PRO A 56 -4.24 -8.02 9.35
N VAL A 57 -4.67 -6.84 9.79
CA VAL A 57 -6.07 -6.47 9.99
C VAL A 57 -6.47 -5.52 8.88
N HIS A 58 -7.32 -5.99 7.97
CA HIS A 58 -7.96 -5.15 6.96
C HIS A 58 -9.25 -4.59 7.54
N ALA A 59 -9.26 -3.29 7.82
CA ALA A 59 -10.36 -2.59 8.48
C ALA A 59 -11.26 -1.89 7.45
N PHE A 60 -12.57 -2.02 7.61
CA PHE A 60 -13.60 -1.44 6.76
C PHE A 60 -14.51 -0.56 7.62
N GLY A 61 -14.35 0.76 7.48
CA GLY A 61 -15.22 1.74 8.12
C GLY A 61 -16.47 1.96 7.28
N PHE A 62 -17.65 1.72 7.85
CA PHE A 62 -18.92 1.88 7.17
C PHE A 62 -19.67 3.13 7.65
N GLY A 63 -20.24 3.88 6.70
CA GLY A 63 -21.07 5.05 7.00
C GLY A 63 -20.30 6.20 7.65
N THR A 64 -21.00 7.16 8.23
CA THR A 64 -20.40 8.37 8.82
C THR A 64 -20.03 8.22 10.30
N ASP A 65 -20.50 7.16 10.95
CA ASP A 65 -20.50 7.03 12.40
C ASP A 65 -19.34 6.17 12.93
N HIS A 66 -18.57 5.54 12.03
CA HIS A 66 -17.41 4.72 12.40
C HIS A 66 -16.22 5.56 12.89
N ASP A 67 -15.41 5.00 13.79
CA ASP A 67 -14.16 5.64 14.20
C ASP A 67 -13.04 5.39 13.17
N ALA A 68 -12.99 6.23 12.14
CA ALA A 68 -11.96 6.14 11.10
C ALA A 68 -10.53 6.20 11.66
N THR A 69 -10.29 6.94 12.75
CA THR A 69 -8.94 7.11 13.31
C THR A 69 -8.48 5.82 13.98
N SER A 70 -9.35 5.20 14.77
CA SER A 70 -9.09 3.91 15.42
C SER A 70 -8.89 2.79 14.42
N MET A 71 -9.80 2.68 13.45
CA MET A 71 -9.76 1.64 12.44
C MET A 71 -8.51 1.74 11.56
N HIS A 72 -8.14 2.96 11.17
CA HIS A 72 -6.88 3.20 10.49
C HIS A 72 -5.69 2.79 11.36
N ALA A 73 -5.63 3.20 12.63
CA ALA A 73 -4.54 2.84 13.54
C ALA A 73 -4.39 1.31 13.70
N ILE A 74 -5.49 0.59 13.90
CA ILE A 74 -5.51 -0.89 13.98
C ILE A 74 -4.90 -1.49 12.71
N SER A 75 -5.38 -1.07 11.54
CA SER A 75 -4.92 -1.62 10.27
C SER A 75 -3.45 -1.30 10.00
N GLU A 76 -3.03 -0.06 10.25
CA GLU A 76 -1.68 0.44 10.00
C GLU A 76 -0.65 -0.28 10.89
N THR A 77 -0.93 -0.39 12.19
CA THR A 77 -0.04 -1.10 13.14
C THR A 77 0.08 -2.59 12.81
N SER A 78 -0.99 -3.19 12.29
CA SER A 78 -1.02 -4.61 11.91
C SER A 78 -0.37 -4.91 10.55
N GLY A 79 -0.08 -3.90 9.72
CA GLY A 79 0.33 -4.07 8.33
C GLY A 79 -0.80 -4.46 7.37
N GLY A 80 -2.05 -4.24 7.78
CA GLY A 80 -3.24 -4.36 6.93
C GLY A 80 -3.58 -3.04 6.24
N THR A 81 -4.83 -2.89 5.84
CA THR A 81 -5.30 -1.70 5.11
C THR A 81 -6.60 -1.16 5.68
N PHE A 82 -6.81 0.16 5.59
CA PHE A 82 -8.08 0.79 5.95
C PHE A 82 -8.86 1.18 4.69
N SER A 83 -10.08 0.68 4.59
CA SER A 83 -11.04 0.94 3.51
C SER A 83 -12.23 1.73 4.05
N PHE A 84 -12.62 2.81 3.37
CA PHE A 84 -13.82 3.58 3.71
C PHE A 84 -14.97 3.22 2.76
N ILE A 85 -16.09 2.81 3.33
CA ILE A 85 -17.32 2.45 2.63
C ILE A 85 -18.39 3.46 3.02
N GLU A 86 -18.79 4.31 2.08
CA GLU A 86 -19.74 5.40 2.33
C GLU A 86 -21.20 4.94 2.20
N ALA A 87 -21.48 4.01 1.28
CA ALA A 87 -22.82 3.53 0.97
C ALA A 87 -22.95 2.00 1.07
N GLU A 88 -24.15 1.53 1.41
CA GLU A 88 -24.42 0.09 1.58
C GLU A 88 -24.16 -0.70 0.28
N GLY A 89 -24.51 -0.12 -0.86
CA GLY A 89 -24.38 -0.75 -2.18
C GLY A 89 -22.94 -1.11 -2.55
N VAL A 90 -21.94 -0.46 -1.96
CA VAL A 90 -20.52 -0.71 -2.25
C VAL A 90 -19.83 -1.59 -1.20
N ILE A 91 -20.54 -2.04 -0.16
CA ILE A 91 -19.99 -2.96 0.86
C ILE A 91 -19.48 -4.23 0.18
N GLN A 92 -20.33 -4.88 -0.62
CA GLN A 92 -20.00 -6.16 -1.23
C GLN A 92 -18.74 -6.07 -2.09
N ASP A 93 -18.62 -5.01 -2.88
CA ASP A 93 -17.49 -4.77 -3.77
C ASP A 93 -16.20 -4.50 -2.97
N ALA A 94 -16.27 -3.71 -1.88
CA ALA A 94 -15.13 -3.47 -1.01
C ALA A 94 -14.55 -4.78 -0.42
N PHE A 95 -15.43 -5.68 0.03
CA PHE A 95 -15.03 -6.99 0.54
C PHE A 95 -14.51 -7.90 -0.56
N ALA A 96 -15.16 -7.92 -1.73
CA ALA A 96 -14.76 -8.73 -2.86
C ALA A 96 -13.34 -8.38 -3.34
N GLN A 97 -13.02 -7.09 -3.43
CA GLN A 97 -11.67 -6.63 -3.76
C GLN A 97 -10.63 -7.18 -2.76
N CYS A 98 -10.90 -7.05 -1.45
CA CYS A 98 -9.98 -7.54 -0.43
C CYS A 98 -9.81 -9.06 -0.47
N ILE A 99 -10.91 -9.80 -0.60
CA ILE A 99 -10.90 -11.26 -0.73
C ILE A 99 -10.14 -11.70 -1.98
N GLY A 100 -10.33 -11.02 -3.12
CA GLY A 100 -9.60 -11.30 -4.35
C GLY A 100 -8.08 -11.18 -4.17
N GLY A 101 -7.62 -10.20 -3.40
CA GLY A 101 -6.22 -10.08 -2.97
C GLY A 101 -5.80 -11.25 -2.08
N LEU A 102 -6.50 -11.45 -0.96
CA LEU A 102 -6.16 -12.46 0.05
C LEU A 102 -6.12 -13.90 -0.49
N LEU A 103 -6.96 -14.22 -1.49
CA LEU A 103 -6.98 -15.54 -2.14
C LEU A 103 -5.86 -15.73 -3.17
N SER A 104 -5.07 -14.69 -3.46
CA SER A 104 -4.02 -14.70 -4.49
C SER A 104 -2.63 -14.46 -3.94
N VAL A 105 -2.37 -14.72 -2.65
CA VAL A 105 -1.03 -14.61 -2.07
C VAL A 105 -0.11 -15.67 -2.67
N VAL A 106 0.95 -15.21 -3.36
CA VAL A 106 1.96 -16.06 -4.03
C VAL A 106 3.35 -15.93 -3.42
N VAL A 107 3.57 -14.90 -2.59
CA VAL A 107 4.86 -14.58 -1.98
C VAL A 107 4.60 -14.22 -0.52
N GLN A 108 5.38 -14.80 0.40
CA GLN A 108 5.35 -14.45 1.82
C GLN A 108 6.69 -13.92 2.30
N GLU A 109 6.69 -13.12 3.37
CA GLU A 109 7.93 -12.66 4.03
C GLU A 109 8.97 -12.05 3.05
N LEU A 110 8.52 -11.34 2.00
CA LEU A 110 9.41 -10.72 1.03
C LEU A 110 10.28 -9.66 1.72
N ARG A 111 11.59 -9.80 1.54
CA ARG A 111 12.59 -8.80 1.91
C ARG A 111 13.39 -8.42 0.67
N VAL A 112 13.50 -7.12 0.43
CA VAL A 112 14.35 -6.54 -0.62
C VAL A 112 15.60 -5.96 0.02
N GLY A 113 16.77 -6.37 -0.47
CA GLY A 113 18.07 -5.86 -0.08
C GLY A 113 18.68 -5.00 -1.18
N VAL A 114 19.28 -3.88 -0.80
CA VAL A 114 20.00 -2.96 -1.68
C VAL A 114 21.41 -2.82 -1.14
N GLU A 115 22.42 -3.21 -1.92
CA GLU A 115 23.82 -3.23 -1.50
C GLU A 115 24.67 -2.36 -2.44
N CYS A 116 25.34 -1.34 -1.90
CA CYS A 116 26.29 -0.51 -2.64
C CYS A 116 27.47 -1.36 -3.16
N VAL A 117 27.79 -1.24 -4.45
CA VAL A 117 28.91 -1.97 -5.06
C VAL A 117 30.22 -1.25 -4.84
N HIS A 118 30.24 0.07 -5.07
CA HIS A 118 31.47 0.85 -4.93
C HIS A 118 31.71 1.26 -3.46
N PRO A 119 32.93 1.10 -2.91
CA PRO A 119 33.20 1.36 -1.49
C PRO A 119 32.88 2.78 -1.00
N SER A 120 32.94 3.76 -1.90
CA SER A 120 32.69 5.18 -1.60
C SER A 120 31.21 5.59 -1.74
N LEU A 121 30.31 4.67 -2.09
CA LEU A 121 28.89 4.96 -2.20
C LEU A 121 28.18 4.73 -0.88
N GLN A 122 27.25 5.63 -0.57
CA GLN A 122 26.40 5.55 0.63
C GLN A 122 24.95 5.83 0.24
N LEU A 123 24.06 4.99 0.77
CA LEU A 123 22.62 5.19 0.73
C LEU A 123 22.25 6.40 1.59
N SER A 124 21.58 7.37 0.99
CA SER A 124 21.12 8.57 1.70
C SER A 124 19.82 8.32 2.42
N SER A 125 18.85 7.66 1.76
CA SER A 125 17.58 7.25 2.36
C SER A 125 16.87 6.24 1.47
N ILE A 126 16.04 5.40 2.09
CA ILE A 126 15.09 4.52 1.40
C ILE A 126 13.69 5.02 1.74
N LYS A 127 12.91 5.40 0.73
CA LYS A 127 11.54 5.89 0.87
C LYS A 127 10.59 4.76 0.48
N ALA A 128 10.01 4.12 1.50
CA ALA A 128 9.16 2.95 1.34
C ALA A 128 7.79 3.09 2.02
N GLY A 129 7.25 4.30 2.18
CA GLY A 129 5.92 4.48 2.80
C GLY A 129 5.85 3.85 4.20
N SER A 130 4.85 2.98 4.42
CA SER A 130 4.63 2.26 5.70
C SER A 130 5.47 0.99 5.86
N TYR A 131 6.30 0.66 4.87
CA TYR A 131 7.18 -0.50 4.94
C TYR A 131 8.36 -0.23 5.87
N HIS A 132 8.67 -1.21 6.72
CA HIS A 132 9.83 -1.10 7.58
C HIS A 132 11.10 -1.13 6.74
N THR A 133 11.95 -0.13 6.95
CA THR A 133 13.26 -0.03 6.30
C THR A 133 14.35 0.00 7.35
N SER A 134 15.45 -0.70 7.08
CA SER A 134 16.66 -0.56 7.87
C SER A 134 17.85 -0.29 6.96
N VAL A 135 18.79 0.52 7.44
CA VAL A 135 20.06 0.81 6.76
C VAL A 135 21.18 0.48 7.74
N THR A 136 22.21 -0.20 7.26
CA THR A 136 23.37 -0.56 8.08
C THR A 136 24.11 0.68 8.57
N PRO A 137 24.86 0.61 9.69
CA PRO A 137 25.56 1.78 10.23
C PRO A 137 26.57 2.43 9.27
N ASP A 138 27.13 1.65 8.33
CA ASP A 138 28.04 2.14 7.28
C ASP A 138 27.30 2.76 6.08
N ALA A 139 25.97 2.78 6.11
CA ALA A 139 25.07 3.24 5.04
C ALA A 139 25.30 2.57 3.69
N ARG A 140 25.86 1.35 3.65
CA ARG A 140 26.13 0.66 2.38
C ARG A 140 25.12 -0.42 2.02
N THR A 141 24.38 -0.92 3.00
CA THR A 141 23.33 -1.92 2.77
C THR A 141 22.04 -1.43 3.38
N GLY A 142 20.95 -1.57 2.64
CA GLY A 142 19.61 -1.28 3.10
C GLY A 142 18.67 -2.46 2.86
N PHE A 143 17.68 -2.60 3.72
CA PHE A 143 16.66 -3.64 3.64
C PHE A 143 15.27 -3.02 3.73
N ILE A 144 14.34 -3.59 2.97
CA ILE A 144 12.92 -3.25 2.97
C ILE A 144 12.14 -4.52 3.28
N ASP A 145 11.41 -4.51 4.40
CA ASP A 145 10.53 -5.59 4.80
C ASP A 145 9.16 -5.38 4.15
N VAL A 146 8.92 -6.06 3.04
CA VAL A 146 7.70 -5.92 2.24
C VAL A 146 6.58 -6.81 2.80
N GLY A 147 6.91 -8.05 3.17
CA GLY A 147 5.92 -9.02 3.67
C GLY A 147 5.25 -9.78 2.53
N ASP A 148 3.92 -9.91 2.57
CA ASP A 148 3.18 -10.74 1.62
C ASP A 148 2.80 -9.95 0.36
N LEU A 149 2.90 -10.60 -0.81
CA LEU A 149 2.42 -10.07 -2.09
C LEU A 149 1.38 -10.99 -2.73
N TYR A 150 0.38 -10.36 -3.34
CA TYR A 150 -0.60 -10.98 -4.20
C TYR A 150 -0.03 -11.26 -5.60
N ALA A 151 -0.69 -12.13 -6.34
CA ALA A 151 -0.36 -12.38 -7.74
C ALA A 151 -0.50 -11.07 -8.54
N GLU A 152 0.51 -10.75 -9.34
CA GLU A 152 0.55 -9.55 -10.20
C GLU A 152 0.46 -8.23 -9.40
N GLU A 153 0.81 -8.27 -8.10
CA GLU A 153 0.93 -7.09 -7.26
C GLU A 153 2.34 -6.50 -7.34
N GLU A 154 2.44 -5.21 -7.61
CA GLU A 154 3.71 -4.49 -7.75
C GLU A 154 3.97 -3.56 -6.55
N ARG A 155 5.25 -3.36 -6.22
CA ARG A 155 5.71 -2.45 -5.16
C ARG A 155 6.90 -1.64 -5.60
N ASP A 156 6.72 -0.32 -5.56
CA ASP A 156 7.75 0.62 -5.95
C ASP A 156 8.35 1.33 -4.74
N PHE A 157 9.68 1.39 -4.70
CA PHE A 157 10.44 2.05 -3.63
C PHE A 157 11.45 3.01 -4.23
N LEU A 158 11.64 4.18 -3.60
CA LEU A 158 12.68 5.12 -4.03
C LEU A 158 13.90 5.00 -3.13
N VAL A 159 15.05 4.78 -3.75
CA VAL A 159 16.34 4.78 -3.07
C VAL A 159 17.09 6.04 -3.48
N ASN A 160 17.45 6.85 -2.49
CA ASN A 160 18.30 8.03 -2.68
C ASN A 160 19.74 7.67 -2.35
N ILE A 161 20.65 8.06 -3.24
CA ILE A 161 22.08 7.75 -3.13
C ILE A 161 22.92 9.00 -3.40
N ASN A 162 24.00 9.15 -2.64
CA ASN A 162 25.00 10.19 -2.87
C ASN A 162 26.10 9.64 -3.78
N ILE A 163 26.21 10.19 -4.97
CA ILE A 163 27.16 9.74 -5.99
C ILE A 163 28.39 10.66 -5.94
N PRO A 164 29.59 10.14 -5.65
CA PRO A 164 30.80 10.96 -5.57
C PRO A 164 31.24 11.43 -6.96
N ILE A 165 31.96 12.54 -6.98
CA ILE A 165 32.65 13.06 -8.17
C ILE A 165 33.97 12.29 -8.33
N ASN A 166 33.88 10.99 -8.66
CA ASN A 166 35.07 10.19 -8.98
C ASN A 166 35.29 10.23 -10.49
N GLY A 167 36.46 10.70 -10.92
CA GLY A 167 36.88 10.79 -12.33
C GLY A 167 37.55 9.53 -12.87
N CYS A 168 37.23 8.35 -12.32
CA CYS A 168 37.84 7.09 -12.75
C CYS A 168 36.77 6.20 -13.41
N GLY A 169 36.86 6.06 -14.73
CA GLY A 169 36.04 5.17 -15.54
C GLY A 169 34.82 5.83 -16.19
N ASP A 170 34.50 5.34 -17.40
CA ASP A 170 33.33 5.76 -18.17
C ASP A 170 32.01 5.27 -17.55
N GLU A 171 32.07 4.24 -16.70
CA GLU A 171 30.92 3.63 -16.02
C GLU A 171 31.18 3.41 -14.52
N MET A 172 30.12 3.50 -13.73
CA MET A 172 30.14 3.20 -12.30
C MET A 172 28.94 2.34 -11.90
N SER A 173 29.21 1.18 -11.31
CA SER A 173 28.21 0.39 -10.60
C SER A 173 27.80 1.06 -9.30
N LEU A 174 26.50 1.25 -9.12
CA LEU A 174 25.92 1.89 -7.95
C LEU A 174 25.58 0.85 -6.86
N PHE A 175 24.58 0.03 -7.11
CA PHE A 175 24.10 -0.96 -6.15
C PHE A 175 23.58 -2.22 -6.86
N LYS A 176 23.53 -3.30 -6.09
CA LYS A 176 22.91 -4.56 -6.43
C LYS A 176 21.61 -4.70 -5.64
N VAL A 177 20.54 -5.05 -6.33
CA VAL A 177 19.24 -5.33 -5.71
C VAL A 177 19.06 -6.84 -5.64
N ARG A 178 18.63 -7.33 -4.48
CA ARG A 178 18.30 -8.75 -4.26
C ARG A 178 16.96 -8.84 -3.57
N CYS A 179 16.17 -9.85 -3.92
CA CYS A 179 15.01 -10.21 -3.12
C CYS A 179 15.09 -11.64 -2.60
N VAL A 180 14.52 -11.83 -1.42
CA VAL A 180 14.35 -13.12 -0.78
C VAL A 180 12.93 -13.19 -0.25
N TYR A 181 12.26 -14.31 -0.50
CA TYR A 181 10.90 -14.53 -0.02
C TYR A 181 10.68 -15.99 0.38
N ARG A 182 9.58 -16.25 1.08
CA ARG A 182 9.11 -17.59 1.42
C ARG A 182 7.99 -18.00 0.48
N ASP A 183 8.14 -19.16 -0.15
CA ASP A 183 7.09 -19.74 -0.98
C ASP A 183 5.92 -20.24 -0.08
N PRO A 184 4.67 -19.81 -0.33
CA PRO A 184 3.54 -20.17 0.51
C PRO A 184 3.17 -21.66 0.46
N ILE A 185 3.55 -22.39 -0.59
CA ILE A 185 3.25 -23.80 -0.82
C ILE A 185 4.38 -24.66 -0.26
N THR A 186 5.62 -24.44 -0.72
CA THR A 186 6.77 -25.28 -0.32
C THR A 186 7.33 -24.90 1.05
N LYS A 187 7.04 -23.69 1.53
CA LYS A 187 7.57 -23.09 2.77
C LYS A 187 9.08 -22.84 2.75
N GLU A 188 9.73 -23.04 1.60
CA GLU A 188 11.15 -22.81 1.42
C GLU A 188 11.45 -21.33 1.19
N LEU A 189 12.68 -20.94 1.56
CA LEU A 189 13.19 -19.60 1.32
C LEU A 189 13.79 -19.55 -0.09
N VAL A 190 13.17 -18.78 -0.97
CA VAL A 190 13.59 -18.59 -2.35
C VAL A 190 14.37 -17.29 -2.47
N LYS A 191 15.57 -17.37 -3.05
CA LYS A 191 16.33 -16.19 -3.47
C LYS A 191 15.99 -15.88 -4.91
N CYS A 192 15.51 -14.67 -5.18
CA CYS A 192 15.37 -14.17 -6.54
C CYS A 192 16.74 -14.19 -7.22
N GLY A 193 16.81 -14.62 -8.49
CA GLY A 193 18.00 -15.07 -9.22
C GLY A 193 19.32 -14.28 -9.04
N GLU A 194 19.89 -13.80 -10.14
CA GLU A 194 21.08 -12.96 -10.05
C GLU A 194 20.69 -11.56 -9.55
N ALA A 195 21.62 -10.87 -8.88
CA ALA A 195 21.33 -9.53 -8.38
C ALA A 195 21.34 -8.54 -9.54
N ASP A 196 20.27 -7.77 -9.67
CA ASP A 196 20.18 -6.71 -10.66
C ASP A 196 21.12 -5.57 -10.26
N GLU A 197 22.09 -5.27 -11.13
CA GLU A 197 23.09 -4.23 -10.89
C GLU A 197 22.71 -2.95 -11.61
N VAL A 198 22.60 -1.85 -10.86
CA VAL A 198 22.34 -0.52 -11.42
C VAL A 198 23.67 0.17 -11.70
N LYS A 199 23.85 0.63 -12.94
CA LYS A 199 25.06 1.34 -13.41
C LYS A 199 24.72 2.71 -13.95
N ILE A 200 25.67 3.63 -13.86
CA ILE A 200 25.61 4.94 -14.50
C ILE A 200 26.81 5.15 -15.40
N GLN A 201 26.65 5.98 -16.43
CA GLN A 201 27.75 6.47 -17.24
C GLN A 201 28.27 7.81 -16.70
N ARG A 202 29.56 8.08 -16.89
CA ARG A 202 30.25 9.32 -16.51
C ARG A 202 30.85 10.01 -17.75
N PRO A 203 30.02 10.53 -18.66
CA PRO A 203 30.53 11.20 -19.85
C PRO A 203 31.18 12.55 -19.49
N GLU A 204 32.26 12.92 -20.18
CA GLU A 204 32.91 14.23 -20.04
C GLU A 204 31.98 15.39 -20.44
N ILE A 205 31.09 15.15 -21.41
CA ILE A 205 30.09 16.11 -21.88
C ILE A 205 28.71 15.67 -21.38
N ALA A 206 28.07 16.53 -20.60
CA ALA A 206 26.72 16.29 -20.11
C ALA A 206 25.74 16.17 -21.29
N ARG A 207 25.04 15.03 -21.36
CA ARG A 207 23.91 14.83 -22.28
C ARG A 207 22.66 15.54 -21.75
N GLN A 208 21.66 15.68 -22.60
CA GLN A 208 20.35 16.18 -22.17
C GLN A 208 19.80 15.31 -21.03
N VAL A 209 19.40 15.96 -19.94
CA VAL A 209 18.83 15.27 -18.78
C VAL A 209 17.45 14.74 -19.18
N VAL A 210 17.35 13.41 -19.31
CA VAL A 210 16.09 12.72 -19.50
C VAL A 210 15.59 12.26 -18.14
N VAL A 211 14.36 12.65 -17.79
CA VAL A 211 13.71 12.21 -16.55
C VAL A 211 13.10 10.83 -16.79
N CYS A 212 13.42 9.86 -15.93
CA CYS A 212 12.76 8.56 -15.96
C CYS A 212 11.31 8.71 -15.49
N MET A 213 10.36 8.30 -16.34
CA MET A 213 8.93 8.37 -16.09
C MET A 213 8.51 7.62 -14.82
N GLU A 214 9.07 6.44 -14.59
CA GLU A 214 8.75 5.62 -13.40
C GLU A 214 9.23 6.30 -12.11
N VAL A 215 10.46 6.87 -12.13
CA VAL A 215 11.00 7.58 -10.96
C VAL A 215 10.19 8.84 -10.67
N ASP A 216 9.80 9.59 -11.70
CA ASP A 216 8.96 10.79 -11.56
C ASP A 216 7.56 10.44 -11.02
N ARG A 217 6.92 9.39 -11.55
CA ARG A 217 5.66 8.84 -11.05
C ARG A 217 5.72 8.53 -9.55
N GLN A 218 6.79 7.85 -9.10
CA GLN A 218 6.92 7.47 -7.70
C GLN A 218 7.26 8.65 -6.79
N ARG A 219 8.02 9.64 -7.29
CA ARG A 219 8.22 10.92 -6.58
C ARG A 219 6.90 11.65 -6.38
N ASN A 220 6.04 11.65 -7.40
CA ASN A 220 4.72 12.25 -7.34
C ASN A 220 3.81 11.57 -6.33
N ARG A 221 3.80 10.22 -6.30
CA ARG A 221 3.06 9.47 -5.28
C ARG A 221 3.49 9.85 -3.86
N LEU A 222 4.78 9.88 -3.58
CA LEU A 222 5.28 10.21 -2.24
C LEU A 222 4.96 11.66 -1.85
N ARG A 223 5.13 12.62 -2.77
CA ARG A 223 4.74 14.02 -2.55
C ARG A 223 3.26 14.16 -2.27
N ALA A 224 2.41 13.43 -2.98
CA ALA A 224 0.97 13.40 -2.73
C ALA A 224 0.67 12.84 -1.33
N ALA A 225 1.27 11.72 -0.95
CA ALA A 225 1.09 11.12 0.38
C ALA A 225 1.57 12.07 1.51
N GLU A 226 2.72 12.74 1.35
CA GLU A 226 3.21 13.74 2.30
C GLU A 226 2.22 14.91 2.44
N ALA A 227 1.69 15.42 1.33
CA ALA A 227 0.67 16.48 1.34
C ALA A 227 -0.65 16.02 1.98
N MET A 228 -1.07 14.76 1.78
CA MET A 228 -2.25 14.19 2.44
C MET A 228 -2.08 14.13 3.96
N VAL A 229 -0.89 13.74 4.45
CA VAL A 229 -0.58 13.74 5.89
C VAL A 229 -0.62 15.15 6.46
N GLU A 230 -0.01 16.12 5.77
CA GLU A 230 0.03 17.51 6.20
C GLU A 230 -1.38 18.13 6.21
N ALA A 231 -2.15 17.94 5.14
CA ALA A 231 -3.51 18.42 5.02
C ALA A 231 -4.42 17.82 6.11
N ARG A 232 -4.32 16.51 6.35
CA ARG A 232 -5.02 15.87 7.47
C ARG A 232 -4.62 16.52 8.79
N ALA A 233 -3.34 16.70 9.05
CA ALA A 233 -2.88 17.30 10.30
C ALA A 233 -3.44 18.72 10.51
N ALA A 234 -3.52 19.53 9.45
CA ALA A 234 -4.14 20.85 9.48
C ALA A 234 -5.67 20.77 9.73
N ALA A 235 -6.37 19.89 9.02
CA ALA A 235 -7.81 19.67 9.18
C ALA A 235 -8.18 19.19 10.59
N GLU A 236 -7.38 18.30 11.19
CA GLU A 236 -7.55 17.86 12.58
C GLU A 236 -7.44 19.02 13.58
N ARG A 237 -6.57 20.00 13.32
CA ARG A 237 -6.45 21.24 14.12
C ARG A 237 -7.57 22.25 13.87
N GLY A 238 -8.49 21.96 12.95
CA GLY A 238 -9.57 22.86 12.54
C GLY A 238 -9.19 23.86 11.45
N ASP A 239 -7.95 23.81 10.95
CA ASP A 239 -7.47 24.69 9.87
C ASP A 239 -7.70 24.04 8.51
N LEU A 240 -8.96 24.04 8.07
CA LEU A 240 -9.38 23.48 6.79
C LEU A 240 -8.86 24.31 5.61
N THR A 241 -8.71 25.62 5.77
CA THR A 241 -8.20 26.52 4.74
C THR A 241 -6.76 26.14 4.37
N SER A 242 -5.90 25.95 5.37
CA SER A 242 -4.53 25.48 5.14
C SER A 242 -4.50 24.08 4.56
N ALA A 243 -5.36 23.17 5.05
CA ALA A 243 -5.46 21.81 4.53
C ALA A 243 -5.77 21.80 3.02
N VAL A 244 -6.78 22.56 2.59
CA VAL A 244 -7.15 22.70 1.18
C VAL A 244 -6.02 23.34 0.37
N ALA A 245 -5.36 24.38 0.89
CA ALA A 245 -4.25 25.05 0.22
C ALA A 245 -3.04 24.12 0.00
N VAL A 246 -2.72 23.26 0.97
CA VAL A 246 -1.65 22.25 0.85
C VAL A 246 -1.97 21.26 -0.27
N LEU A 247 -3.20 20.71 -0.29
CA LEU A 247 -3.62 19.79 -1.35
C LEU A 247 -3.63 20.47 -2.73
N GLU A 248 -4.07 21.73 -2.81
CA GLU A 248 -4.13 22.48 -4.07
C GLU A 248 -2.74 22.80 -4.60
N SER A 249 -1.82 23.21 -3.72
CA SER A 249 -0.41 23.45 -4.04
C SER A 249 0.25 22.18 -4.58
N CYS A 250 0.05 21.05 -3.89
CA CYS A 250 0.57 19.76 -4.34
C CYS A 250 -0.02 19.37 -5.71
N ARG A 251 -1.35 19.44 -5.88
CA ARG A 251 -2.02 19.13 -7.16
C ARG A 251 -1.49 19.97 -8.32
N ARG A 252 -1.25 21.27 -8.11
CA ARG A 252 -0.64 22.16 -9.12
C ARG A 252 0.80 21.73 -9.44
N ALA A 253 1.63 21.52 -8.42
CA ALA A 253 3.02 21.07 -8.62
C ALA A 253 3.09 19.72 -9.36
N LEU A 254 2.21 18.77 -9.05
CA LEU A 254 2.13 17.48 -9.73
C LEU A 254 1.80 17.65 -11.21
N SER A 255 0.86 18.54 -11.57
CA SER A 255 0.44 18.76 -12.96
C SER A 255 1.57 19.28 -13.87
N GLU A 256 2.62 19.86 -13.29
CA GLU A 256 3.77 20.39 -14.03
C GLU A 256 4.88 19.35 -14.27
N THR A 257 4.80 18.18 -13.62
CA THR A 257 5.81 17.13 -13.71
C THR A 257 5.76 16.39 -15.05
N VAL A 258 6.86 15.72 -15.40
CA VAL A 258 7.01 15.06 -16.71
C VAL A 258 5.99 13.93 -16.86
N SER A 259 5.83 13.11 -15.82
CA SER A 259 4.91 11.98 -15.83
C SER A 259 3.45 12.42 -15.92
N ALA A 260 3.05 13.47 -15.20
CA ALA A 260 1.70 14.01 -15.29
C ALA A 260 1.40 14.61 -16.66
N ARG A 261 2.32 15.39 -17.24
CA ARG A 261 2.15 15.99 -18.58
C ARG A 261 2.07 14.94 -19.70
N ALA A 262 2.72 13.80 -19.51
CA ALA A 262 2.65 12.66 -20.42
C ALA A 262 1.39 11.81 -20.24
N GLY A 263 0.48 12.17 -19.32
CA GLY A 263 -0.78 11.46 -19.11
C GLY A 263 -0.63 10.12 -18.36
N ASP A 264 0.38 10.00 -17.50
CA ASP A 264 0.54 8.82 -16.66
C ASP A 264 -0.71 8.56 -15.80
N ARG A 265 -1.23 7.32 -15.85
CA ARG A 265 -2.50 6.96 -15.21
C ARG A 265 -2.50 7.20 -13.71
N LEU A 266 -1.41 6.86 -13.01
CA LEU A 266 -1.32 7.06 -11.56
C LEU A 266 -1.31 8.56 -11.23
N CYS A 267 -0.58 9.37 -12.01
CA CYS A 267 -0.53 10.81 -11.80
C CYS A 267 -1.90 11.48 -12.05
N VAL A 268 -2.64 11.03 -13.06
CA VAL A 268 -4.01 11.50 -13.32
C VAL A 268 -4.95 11.12 -12.17
N ALA A 269 -4.88 9.87 -11.71
CA ALA A 269 -5.67 9.40 -10.56
C ALA A 269 -5.35 10.20 -9.29
N LEU A 270 -4.07 10.37 -8.96
CA LEU A 270 -3.62 11.20 -7.82
C LEU A 270 -4.18 12.63 -7.89
N GLY A 271 -4.17 13.26 -9.08
CA GLY A 271 -4.73 14.59 -9.26
C GLY A 271 -6.22 14.67 -8.96
N ALA A 272 -6.98 13.65 -9.37
CA ALA A 272 -8.40 13.53 -9.07
C ALA A 272 -8.66 13.23 -7.58
N GLU A 273 -7.88 12.33 -6.96
CA GLU A 273 -7.98 12.02 -5.53
C GLU A 273 -7.72 13.25 -4.66
N LEU A 274 -6.67 14.03 -4.95
CA LEU A 274 -6.36 15.25 -4.20
C LEU A 274 -7.47 16.31 -4.34
N LYS A 275 -8.15 16.34 -5.49
CA LYS A 275 -9.31 17.23 -5.70
C LYS A 275 -10.52 16.79 -4.87
N GLU A 276 -10.84 15.50 -4.88
CA GLU A 276 -11.91 14.94 -4.05
C GLU A 276 -11.65 15.22 -2.55
N MET A 277 -10.40 15.08 -2.10
CA MET A 277 -10.02 15.42 -0.72
C MET A 277 -10.23 16.90 -0.40
N GLN A 278 -9.99 17.82 -1.34
CA GLN A 278 -10.27 19.25 -1.16
C GLN A 278 -11.77 19.50 -0.98
N GLU A 279 -12.61 18.87 -1.81
CA GLU A 279 -14.06 19.00 -1.76
C GLU A 279 -14.61 18.45 -0.43
N ARG A 280 -14.07 17.33 0.04
CA ARG A 280 -14.41 16.74 1.35
C ARG A 280 -13.81 17.47 2.55
N MET A 281 -13.00 18.51 2.33
CA MET A 281 -12.49 19.42 3.36
C MET A 281 -13.19 20.80 3.32
N ALA A 282 -14.28 20.96 2.55
CA ALA A 282 -14.97 22.24 2.41
C ALA A 282 -15.48 22.85 3.73
N ASN A 283 -15.90 22.02 4.68
CA ASN A 283 -16.23 22.46 6.03
C ASN A 283 -16.08 21.32 7.05
N ARG A 284 -16.15 21.66 8.34
CA ARG A 284 -15.88 20.73 9.44
C ARG A 284 -16.82 19.52 9.44
N ARG A 285 -18.10 19.72 9.14
CA ARG A 285 -19.10 18.64 9.14
C ARG A 285 -18.82 17.61 8.05
N ILE A 286 -18.51 18.07 6.84
CA ILE A 286 -18.17 17.17 5.71
C ILE A 286 -16.86 16.43 6.00
N TYR A 287 -15.86 17.13 6.53
CA TYR A 287 -14.58 16.51 6.90
C TYR A 287 -14.77 15.43 7.98
N GLU A 288 -15.56 15.69 9.02
CA GLU A 288 -15.81 14.72 10.08
C GLU A 288 -16.65 13.53 9.60
N ALA A 289 -17.68 13.78 8.79
CA ALA A 289 -18.60 12.73 8.31
C ALA A 289 -17.96 11.77 7.30
N SER A 290 -17.14 12.27 6.37
CA SER A 290 -16.55 11.40 5.32
C SER A 290 -15.14 11.78 4.91
N GLY A 291 -14.76 13.07 4.96
CA GLY A 291 -13.42 13.50 4.51
C GLY A 291 -12.26 12.87 5.27
N ARG A 292 -12.38 12.72 6.60
CA ARG A 292 -11.39 12.07 7.45
C ARG A 292 -11.15 10.61 7.02
N ALA A 293 -12.23 9.86 6.86
CA ALA A 293 -12.17 8.46 6.46
C ALA A 293 -11.60 8.31 5.04
N TYR A 294 -12.03 9.17 4.12
CA TYR A 294 -11.52 9.20 2.75
C TYR A 294 -10.01 9.44 2.69
N VAL A 295 -9.49 10.44 3.43
CA VAL A 295 -8.04 10.75 3.47
C VAL A 295 -7.23 9.63 4.13
N LEU A 296 -7.72 9.08 5.24
CA LEU A 296 -7.06 7.97 5.94
C LEU A 296 -6.98 6.73 5.08
N SER A 297 -8.08 6.39 4.41
CA SER A 297 -8.06 5.30 3.47
C SER A 297 -7.06 5.64 2.34
N GLY A 298 -7.08 6.89 1.84
CA GLY A 298 -6.14 7.53 0.90
C GLY A 298 -4.69 7.12 1.16
N LEU A 299 -4.26 7.53 2.33
CA LEU A 299 -2.94 7.28 2.89
C LEU A 299 -2.62 5.80 3.02
N SER A 300 -3.56 4.99 3.51
CA SER A 300 -3.37 3.54 3.64
C SER A 300 -3.03 2.90 2.28
N SER A 301 -3.75 3.24 1.22
CA SER A 301 -3.47 2.67 -0.11
C SER A 301 -2.12 3.10 -0.66
N HIS A 302 -1.78 4.39 -0.63
CA HIS A 302 -0.50 4.84 -1.20
C HIS A 302 0.71 4.44 -0.38
N SER A 303 0.57 4.33 0.94
CA SER A 303 1.67 3.96 1.84
C SER A 303 1.96 2.46 1.79
N TRP A 304 0.92 1.63 1.65
CA TRP A 304 1.03 0.17 1.46
C TRP A 304 0.99 -0.26 -0.01
N GLN A 305 0.83 0.68 -0.94
CA GLN A 305 0.65 0.43 -2.39
C GLN A 305 -0.35 -0.69 -2.68
N ARG A 306 -1.48 -0.70 -1.95
CA ARG A 306 -2.49 -1.76 -1.99
C ARG A 306 -3.86 -1.16 -2.20
N ALA A 307 -4.70 -1.81 -2.99
CA ALA A 307 -6.04 -1.29 -3.26
C ALA A 307 -6.90 -1.26 -1.98
N THR A 308 -7.63 -0.17 -1.79
CA THR A 308 -8.59 0.02 -0.68
C THR A 308 -9.88 0.62 -1.23
N ALA A 309 -11.02 0.39 -0.58
CA ALA A 309 -12.27 1.05 -0.98
C ALA A 309 -12.26 2.55 -0.60
N ARG A 310 -12.89 3.37 -1.45
CA ARG A 310 -12.79 4.85 -1.46
C ARG A 310 -14.17 5.53 -1.59
N GLY A 311 -15.08 5.28 -0.64
CA GLY A 311 -16.41 5.90 -0.66
C GLY A 311 -17.24 5.56 -1.91
N ASP A 312 -18.34 6.31 -2.12
CA ASP A 312 -19.34 6.06 -3.18
C ASP A 312 -19.07 6.83 -4.48
N SER A 313 -17.81 7.00 -4.89
CA SER A 313 -17.51 7.62 -6.18
C SER A 313 -17.80 6.62 -7.32
N THR A 314 -19.09 6.44 -7.57
CA THR A 314 -19.70 5.73 -8.69
C THR A 314 -19.31 6.33 -10.05
N ASP A 315 -18.68 7.50 -10.06
CA ASP A 315 -18.32 8.25 -11.27
C ASP A 315 -16.82 8.21 -11.64
N SER A 316 -16.04 7.29 -11.07
CA SER A 316 -14.63 7.14 -11.49
C SER A 316 -14.15 5.69 -11.46
N ALA A 317 -14.56 4.95 -12.50
CA ALA A 317 -13.85 3.75 -12.96
C ALA A 317 -12.31 3.96 -13.10
N THR A 318 -11.87 5.21 -13.19
CA THR A 318 -10.47 5.64 -13.26
C THR A 318 -9.75 5.71 -11.90
N LEU A 319 -10.45 6.04 -10.80
CA LEU A 319 -9.86 6.12 -9.45
C LEU A 319 -9.74 4.73 -8.80
N LEU A 320 -10.66 3.84 -9.14
CA LEU A 320 -10.78 2.52 -8.51
C LEU A 320 -9.66 1.53 -8.91
N GLN A 321 -8.84 1.81 -9.92
CA GLN A 321 -7.88 0.83 -10.46
C GLN A 321 -6.47 0.87 -9.84
N ALA A 322 -6.12 1.88 -9.05
CA ALA A 322 -4.77 1.94 -8.47
C ALA A 322 -4.53 0.74 -7.54
N TYR A 323 -3.47 -0.02 -7.84
CA TYR A 323 -3.05 -1.22 -7.10
C TYR A 323 -4.04 -2.40 -7.12
N GLN A 324 -5.05 -2.39 -7.99
CA GLN A 324 -5.91 -3.56 -8.19
C GLN A 324 -5.15 -4.62 -8.99
N THR A 325 -5.20 -5.87 -8.52
CA THR A 325 -4.71 -7.02 -9.29
C THR A 325 -5.86 -7.66 -10.09
N PRO A 326 -5.57 -8.40 -11.16
CA PRO A 326 -6.59 -9.12 -11.91
C PRO A 326 -7.47 -10.05 -11.05
N SER A 327 -6.92 -10.67 -10.00
CA SER A 327 -7.70 -11.47 -9.04
C SER A 327 -8.72 -10.63 -8.27
N MET A 328 -8.38 -9.39 -7.91
CA MET A 328 -9.32 -8.45 -7.28
C MET A 328 -10.43 -8.05 -8.24
N VAL A 329 -10.08 -7.75 -9.49
CA VAL A 329 -11.04 -7.35 -10.54
C VAL A 329 -12.00 -8.50 -10.88
N ASP A 330 -11.50 -9.75 -10.95
CA ASP A 330 -12.35 -10.93 -11.11
C ASP A 330 -13.32 -11.07 -9.95
N MET A 331 -12.83 -10.93 -8.71
CA MET A 331 -13.68 -11.05 -7.53
C MET A 331 -14.76 -9.96 -7.46
N LEU A 332 -14.42 -8.72 -7.85
CA LEU A 332 -15.37 -7.61 -8.02
C LEU A 332 -16.42 -7.91 -9.10
N THR A 333 -15.99 -8.45 -10.25
CA THR A 333 -16.93 -8.84 -11.30
C THR A 333 -17.88 -9.93 -10.82
N ARG A 334 -17.39 -10.85 -10.00
CA ARG A 334 -18.19 -11.92 -9.37
C ARG A 334 -19.16 -11.38 -8.32
N SER A 335 -18.80 -10.38 -7.50
CA SER A 335 -19.74 -9.79 -6.55
C SER A 335 -20.93 -9.16 -7.27
N GLN A 336 -20.67 -8.41 -8.34
CA GLN A 336 -21.69 -7.71 -9.11
C GLN A 336 -22.60 -8.68 -9.88
N THR A 337 -22.07 -9.80 -10.40
CA THR A 337 -22.85 -10.78 -11.16
C THR A 337 -23.61 -11.79 -10.29
N MET A 338 -23.19 -12.01 -9.04
CA MET A 338 -23.95 -12.83 -8.08
C MET A 338 -25.32 -12.25 -7.77
N PHE A 339 -25.46 -10.92 -7.72
CA PHE A 339 -26.75 -10.26 -7.52
C PHE A 339 -27.72 -10.50 -8.69
N VAL A 340 -27.20 -10.55 -9.92
CA VAL A 340 -28.00 -10.77 -11.15
C VAL A 340 -28.48 -12.22 -11.27
N SER A 341 -27.76 -13.18 -10.67
CA SER A 341 -28.05 -14.61 -10.79
C SER A 341 -29.10 -15.15 -9.81
N SER A 342 -29.54 -14.34 -8.83
CA SER A 342 -30.56 -14.73 -7.84
C SER A 342 -31.97 -14.95 -8.43
N GLY A 343 -32.15 -14.71 -9.74
CA GLY A 343 -33.42 -14.91 -10.47
C GLY A 343 -33.46 -16.10 -11.43
N ALA A 344 -32.38 -16.85 -11.65
CA ALA A 344 -32.39 -18.00 -12.56
C ALA A 344 -31.35 -19.08 -12.18
N PRO A 345 -31.68 -20.38 -12.23
CA PRO A 345 -30.72 -21.43 -11.94
C PRO A 345 -29.75 -21.56 -13.13
N SER A 346 -28.48 -21.18 -12.91
CA SER A 346 -27.41 -21.37 -13.89
C SER A 346 -26.49 -22.52 -13.46
N PRO A 347 -26.09 -23.43 -14.39
CA PRO A 347 -25.29 -24.60 -14.08
C PRO A 347 -23.85 -24.19 -13.75
N HIS A 348 -23.31 -24.75 -12.67
CA HIS A 348 -21.90 -24.59 -12.29
C HIS A 348 -20.97 -24.99 -13.46
N PRO A 349 -19.96 -24.18 -13.83
CA PRO A 349 -18.90 -24.66 -14.69
C PRO A 349 -18.06 -25.70 -13.92
N PRO A 350 -17.66 -26.82 -14.55
CA PRO A 350 -16.88 -27.82 -13.85
C PRO A 350 -15.51 -27.24 -13.50
N ILE A 351 -15.16 -27.34 -12.21
CA ILE A 351 -13.80 -27.13 -11.71
C ILE A 351 -12.88 -28.04 -12.54
N ARG A 352 -12.05 -27.45 -13.40
CA ARG A 352 -11.01 -28.23 -14.11
C ARG A 352 -9.98 -28.68 -13.07
N PRO A 353 -9.75 -30.00 -12.88
CA PRO A 353 -8.64 -30.45 -12.08
C PRO A 353 -7.33 -29.98 -12.72
N ALA A 354 -6.38 -29.57 -11.87
CA ALA A 354 -5.03 -29.21 -12.30
C ALA A 354 -4.46 -30.34 -13.16
N ARG A 355 -4.02 -30.01 -14.38
CA ARG A 355 -3.31 -30.94 -15.25
C ARG A 355 -2.03 -31.37 -14.53
N SER A 356 -1.94 -32.63 -14.13
CA SER A 356 -0.68 -33.26 -13.77
C SER A 356 0.23 -33.27 -15.01
N PHE A 357 1.42 -32.70 -14.87
CA PHE A 357 2.46 -32.81 -15.89
C PHE A 357 2.94 -34.26 -15.99
N PRO A 358 3.32 -34.75 -17.20
CA PRO A 358 3.71 -36.13 -17.39
C PRO A 358 5.04 -36.42 -16.67
N ALA A 359 5.08 -37.54 -15.97
CA ALA A 359 6.28 -38.07 -15.34
C ALA A 359 7.39 -38.29 -16.39
N ARG A 360 8.63 -37.96 -16.01
CA ARG A 360 9.86 -38.29 -16.74
C ARG A 360 9.88 -39.79 -17.11
N PRO A 361 10.31 -40.17 -18.33
CA PRO A 361 10.58 -41.57 -18.64
C PRO A 361 11.83 -42.05 -17.89
N LEU A 362 11.72 -43.22 -17.25
CA LEU A 362 12.83 -43.96 -16.64
C LEU A 362 13.72 -44.60 -17.72
N PRO A 363 15.03 -44.78 -17.45
CA PRO A 363 15.99 -45.26 -18.43
C PRO A 363 15.87 -46.78 -18.63
N ARG A 364 16.11 -47.24 -19.85
CA ARG A 364 16.61 -48.58 -20.17
C ARG A 364 17.80 -48.46 -21.09
#